data_AF-A0A660WT63-F1
#
_entry.id   AF-A0A660WT63-F1
#
_cell.length_a   1.000
_cell.length_b   1.000
_cell.length_c   1.000
_cell.angle_alpha   90.00
_cell.angle_beta   90.00
_cell.angle_gamma   90.00
#
_symmetry.space_group_name_H-M   'P 1'
#
loop_
_entity.id
_entity.type
_entity.pdbx_description
1 polymer ?
#
loop_
_entity_poly.entity_id
_entity_poly.type
_entity_poly.pdbx_seq_one_letter_code
_entity_poly.pdbx_strand_id
1 'polypeptide(L)' 'RMKTNCEGIFACGDCTDILPRQVAVASGSAVVASFSAKEYVNKVKGMEYK' A
#
# COMPACT_ATOMS: atom_id res chain seq x y z
N ARG A 1 3.01 -1.59 5.68
CA ARG A 1 1.75 -1.35 4.95
C ARG A 1 1.63 0.14 4.68
N MET A 2 1.51 0.58 3.43
CA MET A 2 1.52 1.99 3.06
C MET A 2 0.14 2.66 3.25
N LYS A 3 -0.31 2.77 4.49
CA LYS A 3 -1.67 3.23 4.85
C LYS A 3 -1.72 4.75 4.99
N THR A 4 -2.88 5.32 4.69
CA THR A 4 -3.22 6.70 5.04
C THR A 4 -4.05 6.74 6.33
N ASN A 5 -4.49 7.94 6.73
CA ASN A 5 -5.46 8.11 7.82
C ASN A 5 -6.88 7.63 7.44
N CYS A 6 -7.18 7.47 6.15
CA CYS A 6 -8.45 6.95 5.67
C CYS A 6 -8.35 5.43 5.49
N GLU A 7 -9.23 4.67 6.17
CA GLU A 7 -9.25 3.21 6.05
C GLU A 7 -9.53 2.77 4.60
N GLY A 8 -8.79 1.76 4.14
CA GLY A 8 -8.87 1.27 2.76
C GLY A 8 -8.16 2.12 1.71
N ILE A 9 -7.61 3.29 2.09
CA ILE A 9 -6.84 4.16 1.19
C ILE A 9 -5.34 4.03 1.48
N PHE A 10 -4.58 3.81 0.41
CA PHE A 10 -3.13 3.58 0.44
C PHE A 10 -2.45 4.54 -0.53
N ALA A 11 -1.21 4.95 -0.21
CA ALA A 11 -0.40 5.85 -1.03
C ALA A 11 1.02 5.28 -1.17
N CYS A 12 1.74 5.59 -2.26
CA CYS A 12 3.10 5.10 -2.46
C CYS A 12 3.93 6.05 -3.32
N GLY A 13 5.25 5.91 -3.26
CA GLY A 13 6.19 6.79 -3.95
C GLY A 13 6.22 8.19 -3.37
N ASP A 14 6.62 9.14 -4.22
CA ASP A 14 6.97 10.50 -3.81
C ASP A 14 5.78 11.34 -3.33
N CYS A 15 4.53 10.90 -3.51
CA CYS A 15 3.36 11.55 -2.89
C CYS A 15 3.21 11.25 -1.39
N THR A 16 4.11 10.44 -0.83
CA THR A 16 4.17 10.10 0.59
C THR A 16 5.40 10.74 1.24
N ASP A 17 5.55 10.52 2.55
CA ASP A 17 6.71 10.96 3.32
C ASP A 17 7.94 10.03 3.17
N ILE A 18 7.89 9.05 2.24
CA ILE A 18 8.99 8.11 2.03
C ILE A 18 10.21 8.80 1.39
N LEU A 19 11.40 8.49 1.92
CA LEU A 19 12.69 8.98 1.41
C LEU A 19 13.68 7.81 1.28
N PRO A 20 14.66 7.88 0.36
CA PRO A 20 14.85 8.95 -0.64
C PRO A 20 13.87 8.84 -1.83
N ARG A 21 13.63 9.98 -2.50
CA ARG A 21 12.76 10.09 -3.69
C ARG A 21 13.47 9.51 -4.92
N GLN A 22 13.40 8.18 -5.07
CA GLN A 22 14.10 7.41 -6.10
C GLN A 22 13.17 6.36 -6.71
N VAL A 23 13.41 6.02 -7.98
CA VAL A 23 12.57 5.06 -8.73
C VAL A 23 12.44 3.70 -8.03
N ALA A 24 13.55 3.19 -7.46
CA ALA A 24 13.55 1.91 -6.77
C ALA A 24 12.73 1.96 -5.46
N VAL A 25 12.82 3.06 -4.72
CA VAL A 25 12.04 3.27 -3.48
C VAL A 25 10.56 3.42 -3.80
N ALA A 26 10.22 4.22 -4.81
CA ALA A 26 8.85 4.38 -5.28
C ALA A 26 8.25 3.04 -5.73
N SER A 27 8.97 2.28 -6.56
CA SER A 27 8.54 0.95 -7.04
C SER A 27 8.37 -0.04 -5.89
N GLY A 28 9.30 -0.10 -4.94
CA GLY A 28 9.21 -0.96 -3.76
C GLY A 28 8.00 -0.61 -2.89
N SER A 29 7.77 0.69 -2.66
CA SER A 29 6.60 1.15 -1.90
C SER A 29 5.28 0.83 -2.60
N ALA A 30 5.24 0.87 -3.93
CA ALA A 30 4.07 0.52 -4.72
C ALA A 30 3.69 -0.97 -4.57
N VAL A 31 4.69 -1.86 -4.52
CA VAL A 31 4.47 -3.29 -4.23
C VAL A 31 3.80 -3.44 -2.86
N VAL A 32 4.35 -2.80 -1.83
CA VAL A 32 3.80 -2.87 -0.46
C VAL A 32 2.38 -2.31 -0.39
N ALA A 33 2.11 -1.16 -1.04
CA ALA A 33 0.78 -0.56 -1.09
C ALA A 33 -0.23 -1.47 -1.79
N SER A 34 0.14 -2.04 -2.93
CA SER A 34 -0.72 -2.92 -3.73
C SER A 34 -1.11 -4.20 -2.98
N PHE A 35 -0.15 -4.84 -2.30
CA PHE A 35 -0.44 -6.00 -1.45
C PHE A 35 -1.32 -5.62 -0.25
N SER A 36 -1.07 -4.47 0.37
CA SER A 36 -1.91 -3.98 1.48
C SER A 36 -3.35 -3.72 1.04
N ALA A 37 -3.54 -3.15 -0.16
CA ALA A 37 -4.86 -2.92 -0.75
C ALA A 37 -5.56 -4.23 -1.10
N LYS A 38 -4.84 -5.20 -1.67
CA LYS A 38 -5.35 -6.55 -1.94
C LYS A 38 -5.84 -7.22 -0.65
N GLU A 39 -5.03 -7.20 0.41
CA GLU A 39 -5.41 -7.76 1.71
C GLU A 39 -6.67 -7.10 2.26
N TYR A 40 -6.76 -5.76 2.18
CA TYR A 40 -7.95 -5.03 2.60
C TYR A 40 -9.20 -5.44 1.80
N VAL A 41 -9.09 -5.52 0.47
CA VAL A 41 -10.20 -5.96 -0.39
C VAL A 41 -10.63 -7.39 -0.07
N ASN A 42 -9.66 -8.30 0.14
CA ASN A 42 -9.96 -9.67 0.52
C ASN A 42 -10.68 -9.75 1.86
N LYS A 43 -10.26 -8.95 2.84
CA LYS A 43 -10.95 -8.82 4.13
C LYS A 43 -12.38 -8.36 3.95
N VAL A 44 -12.60 -7.28 3.20
CA VAL A 44 -13.94 -6.72 2.94
C VAL A 44 -14.84 -7.75 2.22
N LYS A 45 -14.27 -8.58 1.36
CA LYS A 45 -14.99 -9.65 0.64
C LYS A 45 -15.14 -10.97 1.42
N GLY A 46 -14.55 -11.09 2.61
CA GLY A 46 -14.51 -12.36 3.35
C GLY A 46 -13.67 -13.46 2.68
N MET A 47 -12.70 -13.08 1.85
CA MET A 47 -11.81 -13.96 1.07
C MET A 47 -10.39 -14.01 1.66
N GLU A 48 -10.24 -13.83 2.97
CA GLU A 48 -8.93 -13.91 3.62
C GLU A 48 -8.37 -15.33 3.50
N TYR A 49 -7.16 -15.46 2.94
CA TYR A 49 -6.44 -16.74 2.94
C TYR A 49 -6.05 -17.07 4.39
N LYS A 50 -6.45 -18.25 4.87
CA LYS A 50 -5.97 -18.83 6.13
C LYS A 50 -4.59 -19.46 5.96
#